data_AF-A0A2N5WXA0-F1
#
_entry.id   AF-A0A2N5WXA0-F1
#
_cell.length_a   1.000
_cell.length_b   1.000
_cell.length_c   1.000
_cell.angle_alpha   90.00
_cell.angle_beta   90.00
_cell.angle_gamma   90.00
#
_symmetry.space_group_name_H-M   'P 1'
#
loop_
_entity.id
_entity.type
_entity.pdbx_description
1 polymer ?
#
loop_
_entity_poly.entity_id
_entity_poly.type
_entity_poly.pdbx_seq_one_letter_code
_entity_poly.pdbx_strand_id
1 'polypeptide(L)'
;MLKKIGEPVPPKGIKLKLFRAPIYLYHLKLGFLLGERFIHLQHWGRVSGELKETVIEVIDQDKANGRIYSASGFGEKSQWFKNISKNSEVLITLKNAGSSSLTGDTGIH
;
A
#
# COMPACT_ATOMS: atom_id res chain seq x y z
N MET A 1 41.95 13.47 -0.26
CA MET A 1 40.91 14.23 -1.00
C MET A 1 39.82 13.25 -1.42
N LEU A 2 38.74 13.13 -0.64
CA LEU A 2 37.68 12.12 -0.84
C LEU A 2 36.71 12.60 -1.93
N LYS A 3 36.62 11.84 -3.03
CA LYS A 3 35.72 12.07 -4.15
C LYS A 3 34.28 11.76 -3.70
N LYS A 4 33.45 12.79 -3.53
CA LYS A 4 32.01 12.68 -3.27
C LYS A 4 31.38 11.85 -4.39
N ILE A 5 30.93 10.65 -4.03
CA ILE A 5 30.20 9.74 -4.92
C ILE A 5 28.84 10.40 -5.15
N GLY A 6 28.52 10.68 -6.42
CA GLY A 6 27.39 11.52 -6.83
C GLY A 6 26.07 11.12 -6.19
N GLU A 7 25.28 12.13 -5.81
CA GLU A 7 23.94 11.96 -5.25
C GLU A 7 23.09 11.10 -6.20
N PRO A 8 22.34 10.11 -5.69
CA PRO A 8 21.53 9.23 -6.52
C PRO A 8 20.47 10.07 -7.24
N VAL A 9 20.63 10.20 -8.56
CA VAL A 9 19.68 10.91 -9.43
C VAL A 9 18.33 10.19 -9.30
N PRO A 10 17.26 10.87 -8.84
CA PRO A 10 15.96 10.24 -8.72
C PRO A 10 15.49 9.77 -10.11
N PRO A 11 15.12 8.50 -10.28
CA PRO A 11 14.81 7.95 -11.59
C PRO A 11 13.57 8.65 -12.18
N LYS A 12 13.69 9.21 -13.39
CA LYS A 12 12.58 9.75 -14.18
C LYS A 12 12.16 8.77 -15.28
N GLY A 13 10.86 8.71 -15.60
CA GLY A 13 10.32 7.93 -16.72
C GLY A 13 9.66 6.61 -16.32
N ILE A 14 9.43 5.70 -17.28
CA ILE A 14 8.58 4.48 -17.25
C ILE A 14 8.74 3.61 -15.98
N LYS A 15 9.89 3.68 -15.28
CA LYS A 15 10.10 3.08 -13.95
C LYS A 15 9.08 3.55 -12.89
N LEU A 16 8.62 4.81 -12.95
CA LEU A 16 7.53 5.32 -12.11
C LEU A 16 6.17 4.68 -12.42
N LYS A 17 5.92 4.29 -13.68
CA LYS A 17 4.66 3.66 -14.08
C LYS A 17 4.54 2.24 -13.54
N LEU A 18 5.65 1.49 -13.46
CA LEU A 18 5.69 0.18 -12.80
C LEU A 18 5.33 0.27 -11.30
N PHE A 19 5.75 1.34 -10.60
CA PHE A 19 5.33 1.56 -9.20
C PHE A 19 3.84 1.90 -9.04
N ARG A 20 3.17 2.38 -10.10
CA ARG A 20 1.73 2.67 -10.08
C ARG A 20 0.88 1.56 -10.68
N ALA A 21 1.48 0.62 -11.41
CA ALA A 21 0.79 -0.51 -12.04
C ALA A 21 -0.04 -1.36 -11.05
N PRO A 22 0.42 -1.64 -9.81
CA PRO A 22 -0.38 -2.36 -8.83
C PRO A 22 -1.68 -1.64 -8.45
N ILE A 23 -1.64 -0.30 -8.36
CA ILE A 23 -2.82 0.53 -8.06
C ILE A 23 -3.85 0.40 -9.20
N TYR A 24 -3.40 0.51 -10.44
CA TYR A 24 -4.30 0.36 -11.60
C TYR A 24 -4.93 -1.04 -11.69
N LEU A 25 -4.20 -2.10 -11.33
CA LEU A 25 -4.74 -3.47 -11.26
C LEU A 25 -5.87 -3.59 -10.22
N TYR A 26 -5.70 -2.98 -9.05
CA TYR A 26 -6.75 -2.95 -8.03
C TYR A 26 -7.99 -2.14 -8.48
N HIS A 27 -7.79 -1.03 -9.19
CA HIS A 27 -8.90 -0.25 -9.78
C HIS A 27 -9.65 -1.05 -10.86
N LEU A 28 -8.93 -1.86 -11.65
CA LEU A 28 -9.51 -2.73 -12.68
C LEU A 28 -10.11 -4.04 -12.11
N LYS A 29 -10.16 -4.20 -10.78
CA LYS A 29 -10.59 -5.44 -10.10
C LYS A 29 -9.76 -6.68 -10.49
N LEU A 30 -8.55 -6.46 -10.97
CA LEU A 30 -7.56 -7.48 -11.31
C LEU A 30 -6.57 -7.71 -10.15
N GLY A 31 -6.93 -7.29 -8.93
CA GLY A 31 -6.10 -7.47 -7.73
C GLY A 31 -5.80 -8.95 -7.44
N PHE A 32 -6.63 -9.88 -7.91
CA PHE A 32 -6.39 -11.32 -7.80
C PHE A 32 -5.11 -11.78 -8.53
N LEU A 33 -4.69 -11.09 -9.61
CA LEU A 33 -3.46 -11.42 -10.35
C LEU A 33 -2.20 -11.17 -9.53
N LEU A 34 -2.29 -10.30 -8.52
CA LEU A 34 -1.19 -9.99 -7.61
C LEU A 34 -1.05 -11.02 -6.46
N GLY A 35 -2.00 -11.96 -6.35
CA GLY A 35 -1.98 -13.03 -5.36
C GLY A 35 -2.16 -12.54 -3.92
N GLU A 36 -1.55 -13.25 -2.95
CA GLU A 36 -1.60 -12.87 -1.52
C GLU A 36 -0.50 -11.87 -1.13
N ARG A 37 0.40 -11.55 -2.06
CA ARG A 37 1.60 -10.74 -1.78
C ARG A 37 1.36 -9.24 -1.83
N PHE A 38 0.18 -8.78 -2.26
CA PHE A 38 -0.14 -7.36 -2.30
C PHE A 38 -1.48 -7.10 -1.65
N ILE A 39 -1.56 -6.01 -0.91
CA ILE A 39 -2.80 -5.53 -0.31
C ILE A 39 -3.07 -4.10 -0.73
N HIS A 40 -4.35 -3.77 -0.85
CA HIS A 40 -4.78 -2.39 -0.98
C HIS A 40 -4.95 -1.81 0.41
N LEU A 41 -4.19 -0.75 0.69
CA LEU A 41 -4.11 -0.07 1.97
C LEU A 41 -4.62 1.35 1.77
N GLN A 42 -5.71 1.69 2.46
CA GLN A 42 -6.20 3.06 2.54
C GLN A 42 -5.83 3.65 3.90
N HIS A 43 -5.30 4.86 3.89
CA HIS A 43 -4.80 5.53 5.09
C HIS A 43 -5.09 7.03 5.03
N TRP A 44 -5.18 7.67 6.19
CA TRP A 44 -5.40 9.11 6.27
C TRP A 44 -4.11 9.89 6.01
N GLY A 45 -4.14 10.90 5.15
CA GLY A 45 -3.02 11.80 4.95
C GLY A 45 -2.74 12.61 6.21
N ARG A 46 -1.52 12.55 6.76
CA ARG A 46 -1.16 13.25 8.01
C ARG A 46 -1.42 14.76 7.99
N VAL A 47 -1.28 15.38 6.82
CA VAL A 47 -1.42 16.84 6.65
C VAL A 47 -2.80 17.20 6.12
N SER A 48 -3.28 16.49 5.10
CA SER A 48 -4.55 16.82 4.45
C SER A 48 -5.78 16.23 5.15
N GLY A 49 -5.62 15.20 5.98
CA GLY A 49 -6.74 14.46 6.57
C GLY A 49 -7.58 13.68 5.56
N GLU A 50 -7.15 13.60 4.30
CA GLU A 50 -7.89 12.91 3.24
C GLU A 50 -7.54 11.43 3.21
N LEU A 51 -8.51 10.59 2.84
CA LEU A 51 -8.27 9.17 2.57
C LEU A 51 -7.39 9.03 1.32
N LYS A 52 -6.24 8.38 1.50
CA LYS A 52 -5.27 8.10 0.44
C LYS A 52 -5.11 6.60 0.29
N GLU A 53 -4.78 6.18 -0.92
CA GLU A 53 -4.73 4.78 -1.31
C GLU A 53 -3.31 4.40 -1.74
N THR A 54 -2.86 3.23 -1.31
CA THR A 54 -1.58 2.67 -1.72
C THR A 54 -1.67 1.16 -1.80
N VAL A 55 -0.89 0.55 -2.69
CA VAL A 55 -0.75 -0.90 -2.75
C VAL A 55 0.62 -1.24 -2.21
N ILE A 56 0.67 -2.06 -1.17
CA ILE A 56 1.93 -2.48 -0.53
C ILE A 56 2.13 -3.98 -0.69
N GLU A 57 3.40 -4.36 -0.75
CA GLU A 57 3.80 -5.76 -0.74
C GLU A 57 3.80 -6.31 0.70
N VAL A 58 3.20 -7.47 0.88
CA VAL A 58 3.14 -8.22 2.12
C VAL A 58 4.18 -9.33 2.07
N ILE A 59 5.05 -9.33 3.06
CA ILE A 59 6.11 -10.33 3.21
C ILE A 59 5.59 -11.53 3.99
N ASP A 60 4.73 -11.28 4.98
CA ASP A 60 4.16 -12.34 5.80
C ASP A 60 2.76 -11.98 6.30
N GLN A 61 1.94 -13.00 6.55
CA GLN A 61 0.59 -12.86 7.08
C GLN A 61 0.35 -13.90 8.16
N ASP A 62 0.11 -13.42 9.37
CA ASP A 62 -0.43 -14.24 10.44
C ASP A 62 -1.96 -14.17 10.39
N LYS A 63 -2.54 -15.09 9.63
CA LYS A 63 -3.99 -15.20 9.43
C LYS A 63 -4.73 -15.57 10.73
N ALA A 64 -4.06 -16.22 11.68
CA ALA A 64 -4.68 -16.61 12.94
C ALA A 64 -4.93 -15.40 13.85
N ASN A 65 -4.01 -14.42 13.83
CA ASN A 65 -4.11 -13.20 14.63
C ASN A 65 -4.52 -11.96 13.82
N GLY A 66 -4.82 -12.12 12.53
CA GLY A 66 -5.18 -11.02 11.63
C GLY A 66 -4.05 -10.00 11.42
N ARG A 67 -2.78 -10.43 11.51
CA ARG A 67 -1.63 -9.53 11.37
C ARG A 67 -1.02 -9.62 9.99
N ILE A 68 -0.60 -8.48 9.47
CA ILE A 68 0.01 -8.34 8.16
C ILE A 68 1.38 -7.69 8.33
N TYR A 69 2.41 -8.33 7.80
CA TYR A 69 3.78 -7.83 7.82
C TYR A 69 4.17 -7.36 6.43
N SER A 70 4.50 -6.08 6.32
CA SER A 70 4.91 -5.44 5.06
C SER A 70 6.24 -4.73 5.26
N ALA A 71 7.11 -4.75 4.24
CA ALA A 71 8.28 -3.89 4.22
C ALA A 71 8.02 -2.64 3.39
N SER A 72 8.43 -1.50 3.93
CA SER A 72 8.56 -0.28 3.16
C SER A 72 9.82 -0.35 2.28
N GLY A 73 9.64 -0.55 0.98
CA GLY A 73 10.75 -0.55 0.02
C GLY A 73 11.55 0.78 -0.03
N PHE A 74 10.98 1.88 0.47
CA PHE A 74 11.66 3.17 0.64
C PHE A 74 11.93 3.51 2.13
N GLY A 75 11.79 2.53 3.03
CA GLY A 75 11.98 2.69 4.47
C GLY A 75 11.11 3.81 5.05
N GLU A 76 11.67 4.57 5.98
CA GLU A 76 11.01 5.70 6.64
C GLU A 76 10.60 6.84 5.70
N LYS A 77 11.07 6.83 4.44
CA LYS A 77 10.72 7.86 3.46
C LYS A 77 9.37 7.61 2.79
N SER A 78 8.79 6.43 2.93
CA SER A 78 7.46 6.12 2.39
C SER A 78 6.39 6.98 3.03
N GLN A 79 5.60 7.67 2.21
CA GLN A 79 4.55 8.56 2.71
C GLN A 79 3.43 7.79 3.42
N TRP A 80 3.05 6.62 2.93
CA TRP A 80 2.08 5.75 3.61
C TRP A 80 2.58 5.35 5.00
N PHE A 81 3.87 4.97 5.12
CA PHE A 81 4.47 4.59 6.40
C PHE A 81 4.42 5.77 7.38
N LYS A 82 4.86 6.97 6.97
CA LYS A 82 4.78 8.16 7.82
C LYS A 82 3.36 8.54 8.22
N ASN A 83 2.38 8.31 7.35
CA ASN A 83 0.98 8.59 7.63
C ASN A 83 0.44 7.60 8.67
N ILE A 84 0.66 6.29 8.48
CA ILE A 84 0.22 5.25 9.42
C ILE A 84 0.90 5.37 10.78
N SER A 85 2.20 5.69 10.80
CA SER A 85 2.92 5.94 12.05
C SER A 85 2.37 7.13 12.84
N LYS A 86 1.63 8.04 12.20
CA LYS A 86 0.95 9.15 12.88
C LYS A 86 -0.52 8.85 13.20
N ASN A 87 -1.22 8.16 12.30
CA ASN A 87 -2.57 7.68 12.49
C ASN A 87 -2.65 6.21 12.09
N SER A 88 -2.77 5.32 13.07
CA SER A 88 -2.81 3.87 12.85
C SER A 88 -4.13 3.37 12.26
N GLU A 89 -5.14 4.22 12.14
CA GLU A 89 -6.41 3.87 11.52
C GLU A 89 -6.23 3.71 10.00
N VAL A 90 -6.46 2.49 9.53
CA VAL A 90 -6.32 2.11 8.13
C VAL A 90 -7.40 1.12 7.71
N LEU A 91 -7.72 1.15 6.43
CA LEU A 91 -8.59 0.17 5.80
C LEU A 91 -7.74 -0.73 4.90
N ILE A 92 -7.94 -2.04 5.02
CA ILE A 92 -7.18 -3.03 4.26
C ILE A 92 -8.16 -3.87 3.47
N THR A 93 -7.96 -3.91 2.15
CA THR A 93 -8.67 -4.85 1.27
C THR A 93 -7.70 -5.94 0.83
N LEU A 94 -7.94 -7.15 1.33
CA LEU A 94 -7.30 -8.36 0.87
C LEU A 94 -8.00 -8.83 -0.41
N LYS A 95 -7.24 -9.09 -1.49
CA LYS A 95 -7.74 -9.71 -2.73
C LYS A 95 -9.08 -9.13 -3.20
N ASN A 96 -9.07 -7.98 -3.88
CA ASN A 96 -10.29 -7.48 -4.51
C ASN A 96 -10.65 -8.41 -5.69
N ALA A 97 -11.41 -9.46 -5.40
CA ALA A 97 -12.00 -10.33 -6.41
C ALA A 97 -13.04 -9.50 -7.17
N GLY A 98 -12.95 -9.50 -8.50
CA GLY A 98 -13.98 -8.90 -9.34
C GLY A 98 -15.37 -9.33 -8.89
N SER A 99 -16.10 -8.37 -8.31
CA SER A 99 -17.50 -8.47 -7.86
C SER A 99 -17.83 -9.63 -6.92
N SER A 100 -17.92 -9.32 -5.63
CA SER A 100 -19.14 -9.67 -4.88
C SER A 100 -19.57 -8.44 -4.09
N SER A 101 -20.66 -7.82 -4.53
CA SER A 101 -21.40 -6.87 -3.69
C SER A 101 -21.90 -7.66 -2.49
N LEU A 102 -21.23 -7.55 -1.35
CA LEU A 102 -21.80 -7.88 -0.06
C LEU A 102 -22.01 -6.56 0.66
N THR A 103 -23.22 -6.04 0.51
CA THR A 103 -23.83 -5.17 1.51
C THR A 103 -23.93 -5.99 2.79
N GLY A 104 -22.84 -6.01 3.55
CA GLY A 104 -22.72 -6.65 4.85
C GLY A 104 -22.67 -5.56 5.91
N ASP A 105 -23.84 -5.25 6.45
CA ASP A 105 -24.04 -4.56 7.72
C ASP A 105 -22.94 -4.93 8.72
N THR A 106 -22.08 -3.96 9.04
CA THR A 106 -21.14 -4.07 10.16
C THR A 106 -21.46 -2.94 11.12
N GLY A 107 -22.58 -3.12 11.82
CA GLY A 107 -22.81 -2.53 13.12
C GLY A 107 -21.58 -2.79 14.01
N ILE A 108 -20.96 -1.70 14.45
CA ILE A 108 -19.91 -1.71 15.45
C ILE A 108 -20.61 -1.92 16.80
N HIS A 109 -20.36 -3.07 17.43
CA HIS A 109 -20.48 -3.24 18.87
C HIS A 109 -19.09 -3.22 19.49
#